data_AF-A0A538G844-F1
#
_entry.id   AF-A0A538G844-F1
#
_cell.length_a   1.000
_cell.length_b   1.000
_cell.length_c   1.000
_cell.angle_alpha   90.00
_cell.angle_beta   90.00
_cell.angle_gamma   90.00
#
_symmetry.space_group_name_H-M   'P 1'
#
loop_
_entity.id
_entity.type
_entity.pdbx_description
1 polymer ?
#
loop_
_entity_poly.entity_id
_entity_poly.type
_entity_poly.pdbx_seq_one_letter_code
_entity_poly.pdbx_strand_id
1 'polypeptide(L)'
;MDRFDSGRRAPQRTRAPPVLECRGMVSEIPRSPSRPWRLAAWLAFALAFAALGYADRFAGGPAPKDVAYRYSSSIGAVIQYSLILGILLLIARGLPTRETFALHRPESWPRALGYTALALLTIWGAAGILSPFLRGGSHEQGLVPDRWEPAHAAAFVAFFVAVAVVGPVVEELTYRGLGITLLAPYGRWLAIVGTGVLFGLAHGLLIDLPVLVVFGIAVGWVRVRTSSVYPGMLLHGTFNGVALLASVLVAH
;
A
#
# COMPACT_ATOMS: atom_id res chain seq x y z
N MET A 1 -1.34 80.52 15.04
CA MET A 1 -1.44 80.05 16.44
C MET A 1 -1.96 78.63 16.35
N ASP A 2 -1.03 77.69 16.10
CA ASP A 2 -1.30 76.31 15.72
C ASP A 2 -1.80 75.49 16.91
N ARG A 3 -2.91 74.78 16.72
CA ARG A 3 -3.37 73.73 17.63
C ARG A 3 -2.96 72.37 17.08
N PHE A 4 -2.27 71.63 17.94
CA PHE A 4 -2.04 70.19 17.89
C PHE A 4 -3.33 69.42 17.57
N ASP A 5 -3.23 68.43 16.68
CA ASP A 5 -4.05 67.22 16.77
C ASP A 5 -3.16 65.97 16.66
N SER A 6 -3.25 65.16 17.70
CA SER A 6 -2.43 63.99 17.98
C SER A 6 -3.10 62.74 17.42
N GLY A 7 -2.56 62.19 16.33
CA GLY A 7 -3.02 60.93 15.75
C GLY A 7 -2.74 59.73 16.68
N ARG A 8 -3.76 59.28 17.42
CA ARG A 8 -3.76 57.97 18.09
C ARG A 8 -4.05 56.87 17.07
N ARG A 9 -3.05 56.05 16.73
CA ARG A 9 -3.26 54.79 15.98
C ARG A 9 -3.81 53.71 16.92
N ALA A 10 -4.96 53.15 16.56
CA ALA A 10 -5.49 51.95 17.21
C ALA A 10 -4.62 50.71 16.90
N PRO A 11 -4.50 49.73 17.82
CA PRO A 11 -3.71 48.53 17.59
C PRO A 11 -4.39 47.61 16.56
N GLN A 12 -3.65 47.19 15.54
CA GLN A 12 -4.07 46.17 14.59
C GLN A 12 -4.35 44.87 15.34
N ARG A 13 -5.62 44.44 15.37
CA ARG A 13 -5.99 43.09 15.77
C ARG A 13 -5.30 42.10 14.85
N THR A 14 -4.35 41.34 15.40
CA THR A 14 -3.76 40.16 14.77
C THR A 14 -4.88 39.22 14.36
N ARG A 15 -5.14 39.10 13.06
CA ARG A 15 -6.01 38.04 12.53
C ARG A 15 -5.36 36.70 12.85
N ALA A 16 -6.09 35.83 13.55
CA ALA A 16 -5.72 34.42 13.67
C ALA A 16 -5.48 33.84 12.26
N PRO A 17 -4.53 32.90 12.09
CA PRO A 17 -4.32 32.27 10.80
C PRO A 17 -5.62 31.59 10.36
N PRO A 18 -5.98 31.64 9.06
CA PRO A 18 -7.17 30.97 8.59
C PRO A 18 -7.02 29.48 8.88
N VAL A 19 -8.00 28.94 9.61
CA VAL A 19 -8.24 27.50 9.72
C VAL A 19 -8.24 26.98 8.29
N LEU A 20 -7.32 26.05 7.97
CA LEU A 20 -7.29 25.37 6.67
C LEU A 20 -8.60 24.59 6.50
N GLU A 21 -9.60 25.28 5.93
CA GLU A 21 -10.86 24.71 5.54
C GLU A 21 -10.54 23.64 4.49
N CYS A 22 -10.84 22.37 4.81
CA CYS A 22 -10.69 21.21 3.94
C CYS A 22 -11.70 21.24 2.78
N ARG A 23 -11.74 22.35 2.03
CA ARG A 23 -12.74 22.65 1.01
C ARG A 23 -12.14 22.84 -0.39
N GLY A 24 -10.80 22.82 -0.51
CA GLY A 24 -10.09 23.04 -1.78
C GLY A 24 -9.68 21.78 -2.57
N MET A 25 -9.99 20.56 -2.12
CA MET A 25 -9.51 19.34 -2.80
C MET A 25 -10.40 18.86 -3.95
N VAL A 26 -11.53 19.53 -4.23
CA VAL A 26 -12.52 19.06 -5.23
C VAL A 26 -12.56 19.94 -6.49
N SER A 27 -11.87 21.08 -6.56
CA SER A 27 -12.04 22.00 -7.71
C SER A 27 -10.83 22.26 -8.60
N GLU A 28 -9.65 21.66 -8.37
CA GLU A 28 -8.53 21.75 -9.31
C GLU A 28 -7.72 20.45 -9.32
N ILE A 29 -8.32 19.37 -9.80
CA ILE A 29 -7.51 18.29 -10.37
C ILE A 29 -7.23 18.74 -11.80
N PRO A 30 -5.98 19.08 -12.17
CA PRO A 30 -5.64 19.26 -13.58
C PRO A 30 -6.11 17.99 -14.28
N ARG A 31 -7.00 18.11 -15.26
CA ARG A 31 -7.35 17.02 -16.16
C ARG A 31 -6.08 16.70 -16.95
N SER A 32 -5.14 15.97 -16.35
CA SER A 32 -4.10 15.31 -17.10
C SER A 32 -4.84 14.41 -18.09
N PRO A 33 -4.49 14.42 -19.38
CA PRO A 33 -5.08 13.49 -20.33
C PRO A 33 -4.65 12.10 -19.89
N SER A 34 -5.46 11.45 -19.05
CA SER A 34 -5.32 10.05 -18.72
C SER A 34 -5.50 9.32 -20.03
N ARG A 35 -4.38 9.07 -20.72
CA ARG A 35 -4.42 8.33 -21.98
C ARG A 35 -5.11 7.01 -21.65
N PRO A 36 -6.29 6.71 -22.22
CA PRO A 36 -7.15 5.61 -21.75
C PRO A 36 -6.42 4.27 -21.84
N TRP A 37 -5.46 4.14 -22.76
CA TRP A 37 -4.61 2.96 -22.89
C TRP A 37 -3.76 2.66 -21.65
N ARG A 38 -3.29 3.67 -20.88
CA ARG A 38 -2.47 3.43 -19.68
C ARG A 38 -3.29 2.79 -18.57
N LEU A 39 -4.53 3.28 -18.38
CA LEU A 39 -5.48 2.66 -17.48
C LEU A 39 -5.82 1.24 -17.95
N ALA A 40 -6.13 1.06 -19.23
CA ALA A 40 -6.43 -0.26 -19.79
C ALA A 40 -5.25 -1.23 -19.63
N ALA A 41 -4.01 -0.79 -19.89
CA ALA A 41 -2.80 -1.59 -19.74
C ALA A 41 -2.52 -1.95 -18.29
N TRP A 42 -2.67 -1.00 -17.36
CA TRP A 42 -2.50 -1.26 -15.93
C TRP A 42 -3.58 -2.22 -15.39
N LEU A 43 -4.84 -2.06 -15.81
CA LEU A 43 -5.93 -2.97 -15.45
C LEU A 43 -5.68 -4.38 -16.03
N ALA A 44 -5.29 -4.47 -17.31
CA ALA A 44 -4.97 -5.74 -17.94
C ALA A 44 -3.82 -6.45 -17.23
N PHE A 45 -2.77 -5.71 -16.86
CA PHE A 45 -1.67 -6.23 -16.05
C PHE A 45 -2.15 -6.74 -14.68
N ALA A 46 -2.89 -5.92 -13.92
CA ALA A 46 -3.36 -6.29 -12.59
C ALA A 46 -4.28 -7.52 -12.61
N LEU A 47 -5.18 -7.60 -13.59
CA LEU A 47 -6.09 -8.74 -13.77
C LEU A 47 -5.36 -9.99 -14.25
N ALA A 48 -4.40 -9.86 -15.17
CA ALA A 48 -3.58 -10.98 -15.62
C ALA A 48 -2.73 -11.54 -14.48
N PHE A 49 -2.13 -10.67 -13.67
CA PHE A 49 -1.34 -11.06 -12.50
C PHE A 49 -2.20 -11.80 -11.46
N ALA A 50 -3.40 -11.28 -11.16
CA ALA A 50 -4.36 -11.96 -10.30
C ALA A 50 -4.78 -13.33 -10.87
N ALA A 51 -5.12 -13.39 -12.17
CA ALA A 51 -5.51 -14.63 -12.83
C ALA A 51 -4.41 -15.69 -12.78
N LEU A 52 -3.14 -15.29 -12.97
CA LEU A 52 -2.00 -16.19 -12.83
C LEU A 52 -1.86 -16.71 -11.39
N GLY A 53 -2.04 -15.86 -10.38
CA GLY A 53 -1.99 -16.27 -8.97
C GLY A 53 -3.07 -17.30 -8.62
N TYR A 54 -4.30 -17.09 -9.09
CA TYR A 54 -5.37 -18.08 -8.91
C TYR A 54 -5.13 -19.37 -9.71
N ALA A 55 -4.63 -19.27 -10.94
CA ALA A 55 -4.30 -20.44 -11.74
C ALA A 55 -3.24 -21.30 -11.07
N ASP A 56 -2.17 -20.68 -10.54
CA ASP A 56 -1.14 -21.36 -9.76
C ASP A 56 -1.72 -22.01 -8.50
N ARG A 57 -2.59 -21.31 -7.76
CA ARG A 57 -3.26 -21.86 -6.57
C ARG A 57 -4.12 -23.09 -6.89
N PHE A 58 -4.89 -23.06 -7.97
CA PHE A 58 -5.77 -24.17 -8.36
C PHE A 58 -5.02 -25.34 -9.01
N ALA A 59 -3.89 -25.07 -9.68
CA ALA A 59 -3.10 -26.11 -10.34
C ALA A 59 -2.03 -26.74 -9.43
N GLY A 60 -1.34 -25.92 -8.62
CA GLY A 60 -0.21 -26.31 -7.78
C GLY A 60 -0.57 -26.64 -6.32
N GLY A 61 -1.76 -26.24 -5.86
CA GLY A 61 -2.18 -26.43 -4.47
C GLY A 61 -1.56 -25.40 -3.50
N PRO A 62 -1.60 -25.66 -2.18
CA PRO A 62 -1.02 -24.76 -1.18
C PRO A 62 0.50 -24.64 -1.33
N ALA A 63 1.03 -23.45 -1.01
CA ALA A 63 2.47 -23.20 -1.02
C ALA A 63 3.22 -24.16 -0.07
N PRO A 64 4.45 -24.60 -0.43
CA PRO A 64 5.27 -25.39 0.48
C PRO A 64 5.57 -24.63 1.78
N LYS A 65 5.60 -25.35 2.90
CA LYS A 65 5.75 -24.75 4.24
C LYS A 65 7.15 -24.24 4.56
N ASP A 66 8.13 -24.61 3.76
CA ASP A 66 9.54 -24.24 3.89
C ASP A 66 9.97 -23.15 2.88
N VAL A 67 9.01 -22.50 2.20
CA VAL A 67 9.28 -21.43 1.22
C VAL A 67 10.18 -20.35 1.79
N ALA A 68 9.96 -19.96 3.05
CA ALA A 68 10.75 -18.92 3.72
C ALA A 68 12.23 -19.32 3.95
N TYR A 69 12.56 -20.61 3.94
CA TYR A 69 13.91 -21.13 4.18
C TYR A 69 14.67 -21.49 2.89
N ARG A 70 14.09 -21.24 1.71
CA ARG A 70 14.72 -21.55 0.42
C ARG A 70 15.20 -20.28 -0.29
N TYR A 71 16.48 -20.22 -0.65
CA TYR A 71 17.01 -19.13 -1.48
C TYR A 71 16.30 -18.98 -2.83
N SER A 72 15.85 -20.10 -3.42
CA SER A 72 15.08 -20.08 -4.67
C SER A 72 13.81 -19.25 -4.56
N SER A 73 13.16 -19.23 -3.38
CA SER A 73 11.97 -18.42 -3.13
C SER A 73 12.30 -16.94 -3.15
N SER A 74 13.37 -16.53 -2.44
CA SER A 74 13.81 -15.12 -2.41
C SER A 74 14.25 -14.64 -3.80
N ILE A 75 14.98 -15.47 -4.55
CA ILE A 75 15.41 -15.18 -5.93
C ILE A 75 14.18 -15.05 -6.83
N GLY A 76 13.24 -15.99 -6.76
CA GLY A 76 11.99 -15.95 -7.51
C GLY A 76 11.18 -14.68 -7.23
N ALA A 77 11.04 -14.31 -5.95
CA ALA A 77 10.35 -13.09 -5.53
C ALA A 77 11.03 -11.83 -6.09
N VAL A 78 12.37 -11.73 -6.02
CA VAL A 78 13.10 -10.58 -6.58
C VAL A 78 12.92 -10.49 -8.09
N ILE A 79 12.98 -11.61 -8.82
CA ILE A 79 12.74 -11.64 -10.26
C ILE A 79 11.33 -11.16 -10.57
N GLN A 80 10.32 -11.71 -9.89
CA GLN A 80 8.92 -11.34 -10.06
C GLN A 80 8.70 -9.85 -9.79
N TYR A 81 9.16 -9.32 -8.66
CA TYR A 81 9.04 -7.90 -8.33
C TYR A 81 9.78 -6.99 -9.31
N SER A 82 10.92 -7.44 -9.85
CA SER A 82 11.65 -6.71 -10.89
C SER A 82 10.87 -6.65 -12.21
N LEU A 83 10.24 -7.75 -12.61
CA LEU A 83 9.38 -7.81 -13.80
C LEU A 83 8.16 -6.90 -13.65
N ILE A 84 7.49 -6.94 -12.49
CA ILE A 84 6.37 -6.05 -12.17
C ILE A 84 6.82 -4.61 -12.29
N LEU A 85 7.90 -4.21 -11.60
CA LEU A 85 8.42 -2.85 -11.64
C LEU A 85 8.77 -2.42 -13.08
N GLY A 86 9.40 -3.29 -13.86
CA GLY A 86 9.69 -3.04 -15.28
C GLY A 86 8.43 -2.72 -16.09
N ILE A 87 7.37 -3.53 -15.93
CA ILE A 87 6.07 -3.30 -16.59
C ILE A 87 5.47 -1.97 -16.16
N LEU A 88 5.48 -1.64 -14.86
CA LEU A 88 4.98 -0.35 -14.36
C LEU A 88 5.73 0.83 -14.96
N LEU A 89 7.06 0.76 -15.03
CA LEU A 89 7.88 1.81 -15.61
C LEU A 89 7.64 1.98 -17.11
N LEU A 90 7.37 0.88 -17.83
CA LEU A 90 6.94 0.94 -19.23
C LEU A 90 5.57 1.61 -19.38
N ILE A 91 4.58 1.23 -18.56
CA ILE A 91 3.24 1.85 -18.55
C ILE A 91 3.31 3.32 -18.12
N ALA A 92 4.24 3.70 -17.26
CA ALA A 92 4.44 5.08 -16.81
C ALA A 92 5.39 5.90 -17.70
N ARG A 93 5.99 5.30 -18.73
CA ARG A 93 7.01 5.96 -19.57
C ARG A 93 6.49 7.28 -20.15
N GLY A 94 7.27 8.34 -19.94
CA GLY A 94 6.94 9.69 -20.39
C GLY A 94 6.00 10.48 -19.46
N LEU A 95 5.67 9.96 -18.27
CA LEU A 95 4.99 10.71 -17.22
C LEU A 95 6.01 11.19 -16.17
N PRO A 96 5.72 12.28 -15.42
CA PRO A 96 6.56 12.68 -14.29
C PRO A 96 6.52 11.60 -13.19
N THR A 97 7.62 10.84 -13.05
CA THR A 97 7.72 9.69 -12.13
C THR A 97 7.31 10.05 -10.71
N ARG A 98 7.78 11.19 -10.21
CA ARG A 98 7.55 11.62 -8.82
C ARG A 98 6.07 11.83 -8.53
N GLU A 99 5.34 12.46 -9.44
CA GLU A 99 3.90 12.70 -9.31
C GLU A 99 3.11 11.42 -9.56
N THR A 100 3.46 10.67 -10.60
CA THR A 100 2.78 9.45 -11.02
C THR A 100 2.75 8.40 -9.93
N PHE A 101 3.89 8.22 -9.25
CA PHE A 101 4.04 7.25 -8.17
C PHE A 101 3.87 7.87 -6.77
N ALA A 102 3.48 9.16 -6.69
CA ALA A 102 3.33 9.91 -5.44
C ALA A 102 4.54 9.78 -4.49
N LEU A 103 5.76 9.91 -5.05
CA LEU A 103 7.05 9.86 -4.36
C LEU A 103 7.34 11.19 -3.62
N HIS A 104 6.38 11.62 -2.81
CA HIS A 104 6.45 12.82 -2.00
C HIS A 104 6.59 12.45 -0.53
N ARG A 105 7.29 13.27 0.25
CA ARG A 105 7.22 13.16 1.70
C ARG A 105 5.82 13.62 2.15
N PRO A 106 5.20 12.98 3.15
CA PRO A 106 3.95 13.48 3.70
C PRO A 106 4.18 14.86 4.33
N GLU A 107 3.15 15.71 4.36
CA GLU A 107 3.23 17.04 5.00
C GLU A 107 3.63 16.98 6.48
N SER A 108 3.26 15.90 7.17
CA SER A 108 3.55 15.69 8.58
C SER A 108 3.65 14.20 8.88
N TRP A 109 4.85 13.77 9.24
CA TRP A 109 5.11 12.39 9.66
C TRP A 109 4.30 11.94 10.88
N PRO A 110 4.14 12.74 11.94
CA PRO A 110 3.28 12.35 13.07
C PRO A 110 1.83 12.07 12.64
N ARG A 111 1.25 12.92 11.77
CA ARG A 111 -0.10 12.67 11.23
C ARG A 111 -0.14 11.41 10.37
N ALA A 112 0.85 11.21 9.50
CA ALA A 112 0.96 10.02 8.67
C ALA A 112 1.07 8.74 9.51
N LEU A 113 1.88 8.77 10.57
CA LEU A 113 2.04 7.66 11.51
C LEU A 113 0.76 7.36 12.29
N GLY A 114 0.00 8.39 12.67
CA GLY A 114 -1.33 8.22 13.25
C GLY A 114 -2.31 7.53 12.31
N TYR A 115 -2.31 7.91 11.02
CA TYR A 115 -3.12 7.22 10.00
C TYR A 115 -2.67 5.79 9.75
N THR A 116 -1.36 5.51 9.73
CA THR A 116 -0.87 4.13 9.57
C THR A 116 -1.22 3.27 10.77
N ALA A 117 -1.12 3.79 12.00
CA ALA A 117 -1.51 3.06 13.20
C ALA A 117 -3.01 2.74 13.20
N LEU A 118 -3.86 3.72 12.85
CA LEU A 118 -5.30 3.50 12.72
C LEU A 118 -5.61 2.45 11.64
N ALA A 119 -4.92 2.49 10.51
CA ALA A 119 -5.08 1.51 9.45
C ALA A 119 -4.64 0.09 9.90
N LEU A 120 -3.51 -0.06 10.61
CA LEU A 120 -3.09 -1.34 11.18
C LEU A 120 -4.14 -1.89 12.16
N LEU A 121 -4.63 -1.06 13.08
CA LEU A 121 -5.70 -1.45 14.01
C LEU A 121 -6.97 -1.88 13.26
N THR A 122 -7.33 -1.19 12.17
CA THR A 122 -8.48 -1.56 11.33
C THR A 122 -8.27 -2.92 10.68
N ILE A 123 -7.07 -3.17 10.14
CA ILE A 123 -6.71 -4.42 9.46
C ILE A 123 -6.72 -5.59 10.45
N TRP A 124 -6.06 -5.45 11.60
CA TRP A 124 -6.02 -6.49 12.62
C TRP A 124 -7.39 -6.72 13.26
N GLY A 125 -8.18 -5.67 13.48
CA GLY A 125 -9.56 -5.78 13.96
C GLY A 125 -10.44 -6.54 12.96
N ALA A 126 -10.34 -6.21 11.66
CA ALA A 126 -11.04 -6.94 10.62
C ALA A 126 -10.60 -8.40 10.53
N ALA A 127 -9.29 -8.67 10.59
CA ALA A 127 -8.76 -10.04 10.61
C ALA A 127 -9.28 -10.82 11.82
N GLY A 128 -9.29 -10.22 13.01
CA GLY A 128 -9.83 -10.85 14.23
C GLY A 128 -11.32 -11.17 14.10
N ILE A 129 -12.12 -10.26 13.57
CA ILE A 129 -13.57 -10.47 13.35
C ILE A 129 -13.83 -11.54 12.28
N LEU A 130 -13.04 -11.55 11.20
CA LEU A 130 -13.23 -12.47 10.07
C LEU A 130 -12.68 -13.87 10.35
N SER A 131 -11.65 -14.00 11.18
CA SER A 131 -10.95 -15.27 11.44
C SER A 131 -11.86 -16.47 11.82
N PRO A 132 -12.94 -16.32 12.62
CA PRO A 132 -13.80 -17.47 12.94
C PRO A 132 -14.62 -17.96 11.74
N PHE A 133 -14.87 -17.08 10.76
CA PHE A 133 -15.63 -17.38 9.55
C PHE A 133 -14.74 -17.91 8.42
N LEU A 134 -13.45 -17.56 8.45
CA LEU A 134 -12.44 -17.95 7.47
C LEU A 134 -11.73 -19.24 7.93
N ARG A 135 -12.44 -20.37 7.84
CA ARG A 135 -11.95 -21.75 8.09
C ARG A 135 -10.82 -21.88 9.14
N GLY A 136 -11.05 -21.36 10.34
CA GLY A 136 -10.19 -21.60 11.50
C GLY A 136 -8.79 -21.01 11.44
N GLY A 137 -8.58 -19.88 10.75
CA GLY A 137 -7.29 -19.18 10.77
C GLY A 137 -6.19 -19.84 9.92
N SER A 138 -6.57 -20.60 8.88
CA SER A 138 -5.60 -21.07 7.89
C SER A 138 -4.93 -19.88 7.21
N HIS A 139 -3.64 -19.63 7.52
CA HIS A 139 -2.81 -18.66 6.81
C HIS A 139 -2.52 -19.19 5.40
N GLU A 140 -3.45 -19.02 4.46
CA GLU A 140 -3.29 -19.52 3.08
C GLU A 140 -2.07 -18.92 2.40
N GLN A 141 -1.63 -17.74 2.84
CA GLN A 141 -0.48 -17.04 2.32
C GLN A 141 0.85 -17.79 2.55
N GLY A 142 0.91 -18.74 3.50
CA GLY A 142 2.08 -19.61 3.72
C GLY A 142 3.37 -18.86 4.09
N LEU A 143 3.27 -17.58 4.49
CA LEU A 143 4.43 -16.75 4.84
C LEU A 143 5.01 -17.10 6.21
N VAL A 144 4.22 -17.74 7.07
CA VAL A 144 4.58 -18.09 8.45
C VAL A 144 5.03 -19.55 8.45
N PRO A 145 6.35 -19.84 8.51
CA PRO A 145 6.82 -21.21 8.72
C PRO A 145 6.29 -21.81 10.04
N ASP A 146 6.05 -23.12 10.03
CA ASP A 146 5.52 -23.88 11.18
C ASP A 146 6.53 -24.06 12.32
N ARG A 147 7.83 -23.89 12.04
CA ARG A 147 8.93 -24.03 13.00
C ARG A 147 10.09 -23.12 12.64
N TRP A 148 10.84 -22.66 13.64
CA TRP A 148 12.11 -21.98 13.43
C TRP A 148 13.24 -22.96 13.06
N GLU A 149 14.03 -22.63 12.02
CA GLU A 149 15.19 -23.43 11.60
C GLU A 149 16.48 -22.59 11.58
N PRO A 150 17.29 -22.61 12.67
CA PRO A 150 18.49 -21.79 12.77
C PRO A 150 19.51 -22.00 11.63
N ALA A 151 19.60 -23.24 11.12
CA ALA A 151 20.49 -23.59 10.02
C ALA A 151 20.16 -22.85 8.71
N HIS A 152 18.93 -22.37 8.55
CA HIS A 152 18.44 -21.68 7.37
C HIS A 152 18.21 -20.17 7.62
N ALA A 153 18.75 -19.61 8.70
CA ALA A 153 18.52 -18.21 9.09
C ALA A 153 18.90 -17.20 7.98
N ALA A 154 19.98 -17.45 7.23
CA ALA A 154 20.38 -16.57 6.14
C ALA A 154 19.38 -16.58 4.97
N ALA A 155 18.82 -17.74 4.62
CA ALA A 155 17.77 -17.84 3.62
C ALA A 155 16.48 -17.16 4.10
N PHE A 156 16.13 -17.33 5.38
CA PHE A 156 15.01 -16.62 6.00
C PHE A 156 15.18 -15.10 5.95
N VAL A 157 16.37 -14.58 6.26
CA VAL A 157 16.65 -13.13 6.16
C VAL A 157 16.51 -12.64 4.71
N ALA A 158 16.98 -13.40 3.72
CA ALA A 158 16.80 -13.06 2.31
C ALA A 158 15.31 -13.02 1.92
N PHE A 159 14.53 -14.00 2.38
CA PHE A 159 13.07 -14.03 2.18
C PHE A 159 12.37 -12.86 2.89
N PHE A 160 12.78 -12.55 4.12
CA PHE A 160 12.28 -11.40 4.88
C PHE A 160 12.48 -10.09 4.13
N VAL A 161 13.69 -9.84 3.60
CA VAL A 161 13.95 -8.63 2.81
C VAL A 161 13.09 -8.59 1.55
N ALA A 162 12.94 -9.73 0.86
CA ALA A 162 12.10 -9.81 -0.34
C ALA A 162 10.63 -9.48 -0.04
N VAL A 163 10.05 -10.05 1.02
CA VAL A 163 8.59 -9.97 1.31
C VAL A 163 8.20 -8.79 2.21
N ALA A 164 9.07 -8.34 3.11
CA ALA A 164 8.78 -7.24 4.03
C ALA A 164 9.38 -5.89 3.60
N VAL A 165 10.23 -5.87 2.56
CA VAL A 165 10.82 -4.63 2.05
C VAL A 165 10.56 -4.47 0.54
N VAL A 166 11.07 -5.40 -0.28
CA VAL A 166 10.98 -5.26 -1.75
C VAL A 166 9.53 -5.34 -2.24
N GLY A 167 8.78 -6.34 -1.78
CA GLY A 167 7.37 -6.53 -2.11
C GLY A 167 6.52 -5.30 -1.79
N PRO A 168 6.49 -4.83 -0.53
CA PRO A 168 5.76 -3.63 -0.13
C PRO A 168 6.11 -2.41 -0.98
N VAL A 169 7.39 -2.20 -1.34
CA VAL A 169 7.75 -1.10 -2.23
C VAL A 169 7.10 -1.25 -3.60
N VAL A 170 7.28 -2.41 -4.26
CA VAL A 170 6.78 -2.62 -5.63
C VAL A 170 5.25 -2.64 -5.68
N GLU A 171 4.60 -3.27 -4.71
CA GLU A 171 3.15 -3.36 -4.61
C GLU A 171 2.52 -1.99 -4.31
N GLU A 172 3.09 -1.19 -3.42
CA GLU A 172 2.61 0.18 -3.19
C GLU A 172 2.78 1.08 -4.41
N LEU A 173 3.88 0.93 -5.16
CA LEU A 173 4.04 1.63 -6.44
C LEU A 173 3.01 1.18 -7.49
N THR A 174 2.68 -0.11 -7.51
CA THR A 174 1.66 -0.69 -8.41
C THR A 174 0.28 -0.12 -8.14
N TYR A 175 -0.18 -0.20 -6.89
CA TYR A 175 -1.57 0.09 -6.54
C TYR A 175 -1.78 1.52 -6.05
N ARG A 176 -0.92 2.04 -5.16
CA ARG A 176 -1.10 3.36 -4.50
C ARG A 176 -0.40 4.49 -5.26
N GLY A 177 0.68 4.15 -5.96
CA GLY A 177 1.31 4.99 -6.96
C GLY A 177 0.47 5.02 -8.24
N LEU A 178 0.84 4.19 -9.21
CA LEU A 178 0.25 4.22 -10.56
C LEU A 178 -1.26 3.96 -10.55
N GLY A 179 -1.74 2.96 -9.82
CA GLY A 179 -3.16 2.59 -9.77
C GLY A 179 -4.08 3.73 -9.31
N ILE A 180 -3.83 4.30 -8.13
CA ILE A 180 -4.61 5.45 -7.63
C ILE A 180 -4.47 6.64 -8.57
N THR A 181 -3.29 6.93 -9.10
CA THR A 181 -3.10 8.03 -10.06
C THR A 181 -3.96 7.86 -11.31
N LEU A 182 -4.07 6.64 -11.86
CA LEU A 182 -4.87 6.37 -13.05
C LEU A 182 -6.38 6.33 -12.78
N LEU A 183 -6.80 5.92 -11.59
CA LEU A 183 -8.22 5.81 -11.21
C LEU A 183 -8.78 7.09 -10.57
N ALA A 184 -7.94 7.96 -9.99
CA ALA A 184 -8.38 9.19 -9.33
C ALA A 184 -9.26 10.12 -10.19
N PRO A 185 -9.05 10.28 -11.52
CA PRO A 185 -9.94 11.06 -12.37
C PRO A 185 -11.40 10.57 -12.40
N TYR A 186 -11.64 9.31 -12.06
CA TYR A 186 -12.97 8.68 -12.05
C TYR A 186 -13.62 8.69 -10.66
N GLY A 187 -12.93 9.22 -9.64
CA GLY A 187 -13.45 9.40 -8.30
C GLY A 187 -12.55 8.83 -7.21
N ARG A 188 -12.44 9.57 -6.11
CA ARG A 188 -11.59 9.22 -4.96
C ARG A 188 -11.91 7.83 -4.40
N TRP A 189 -13.18 7.53 -4.17
CA TRP A 189 -13.58 6.25 -3.58
C TRP A 189 -13.42 5.08 -4.55
N LEU A 190 -13.65 5.30 -5.84
CA LEU A 190 -13.36 4.29 -6.87
C LEU A 190 -11.86 3.97 -6.90
N ALA A 191 -10.98 4.96 -6.82
CA ALA A 191 -9.54 4.72 -6.74
C ALA A 191 -9.14 3.94 -5.48
N ILE A 192 -9.67 4.30 -4.30
CA ILE A 192 -9.37 3.61 -3.04
C ILE A 192 -9.89 2.17 -3.06
N VAL A 193 -11.18 1.98 -3.35
CA VAL A 193 -11.83 0.66 -3.30
C VAL A 193 -11.38 -0.22 -4.44
N GLY A 194 -11.31 0.32 -5.67
CA GLY A 194 -10.89 -0.43 -6.85
C GLY A 194 -9.45 -0.94 -6.74
N THR A 195 -8.51 -0.11 -6.31
CA THR A 195 -7.13 -0.58 -6.09
C THR A 195 -7.02 -1.53 -4.91
N GLY A 196 -7.84 -1.35 -3.86
CA GLY A 196 -7.89 -2.28 -2.73
C GLY A 196 -8.41 -3.68 -3.10
N VAL A 197 -9.45 -3.74 -3.94
CA VAL A 197 -9.97 -5.02 -4.47
C VAL A 197 -8.96 -5.68 -5.39
N LEU A 198 -8.36 -4.94 -6.32
CA LEU A 198 -7.35 -5.48 -7.23
C LEU A 198 -6.10 -5.96 -6.48
N PHE A 199 -5.71 -5.29 -5.40
CA PHE A 199 -4.64 -5.74 -4.51
C PHE A 199 -4.99 -7.08 -3.86
N GLY A 200 -6.19 -7.22 -3.28
CA GLY A 200 -6.63 -8.49 -2.68
C GLY A 200 -6.67 -9.64 -3.69
N LEU A 201 -7.21 -9.39 -4.88
CA LEU A 201 -7.27 -10.39 -5.96
C LEU A 201 -5.88 -10.84 -6.43
N ALA A 202 -4.91 -9.94 -6.47
CA ALA A 202 -3.56 -10.22 -6.92
C ALA A 202 -2.79 -11.24 -6.09
N HIS A 203 -3.27 -11.55 -4.88
CA HIS A 203 -2.65 -12.54 -4.00
C HIS A 203 -3.06 -13.98 -4.31
N GLY A 204 -4.13 -14.19 -5.09
CA GLY A 204 -4.60 -15.54 -5.44
C GLY A 204 -5.06 -16.39 -4.24
N LEU A 205 -5.41 -15.75 -3.11
CA LEU A 205 -5.87 -16.41 -1.89
C LEU A 205 -7.38 -16.24 -1.78
N LEU A 206 -8.12 -17.34 -1.68
CA LEU A 206 -9.59 -17.27 -1.67
C LEU A 206 -10.12 -17.06 -0.25
N ILE A 207 -9.52 -17.71 0.75
CA ILE A 207 -9.93 -17.58 2.15
C ILE A 207 -9.49 -16.23 2.70
N ASP A 208 -8.24 -15.82 2.43
CA ASP A 208 -7.70 -14.55 2.94
C ASP A 208 -8.16 -13.32 2.15
N LEU A 209 -8.87 -13.51 1.02
CA LEU A 209 -9.32 -12.42 0.13
C LEU A 209 -10.02 -11.27 0.89
N PRO A 210 -11.01 -11.50 1.78
CA PRO A 210 -11.72 -10.40 2.44
C PRO A 210 -10.78 -9.54 3.30
N VAL A 211 -9.84 -10.16 4.02
CA VAL A 211 -8.84 -9.45 4.84
C VAL A 211 -7.89 -8.66 3.96
N LEU A 212 -7.42 -9.25 2.85
CA LEU A 212 -6.53 -8.58 1.90
C LEU A 212 -7.20 -7.42 1.17
N VAL A 213 -8.51 -7.50 0.90
CA VAL A 213 -9.28 -6.37 0.35
C VAL A 213 -9.36 -5.23 1.37
N VAL A 214 -9.64 -5.54 2.64
CA VAL A 214 -9.64 -4.54 3.73
C VAL A 214 -8.26 -3.88 3.87
N PHE A 215 -7.20 -4.67 3.86
CA PHE A 215 -5.82 -4.19 3.81
C PHE A 215 -5.60 -3.26 2.62
N GLY A 216 -6.01 -3.72 1.44
CA GLY A 216 -6.10 -2.99 0.18
C GLY A 216 -6.64 -1.57 0.35
N ILE A 217 -7.86 -1.50 0.85
CA ILE A 217 -8.61 -0.26 1.05
C ILE A 217 -7.96 0.62 2.10
N ALA A 218 -7.51 0.07 3.23
CA ALA A 218 -6.92 0.81 4.33
C ALA A 218 -5.64 1.54 3.90
N VAL A 219 -4.73 0.86 3.20
CA VAL A 219 -3.50 1.49 2.69
C VAL A 219 -3.80 2.49 1.57
N GLY A 220 -4.80 2.21 0.71
CA GLY A 220 -5.29 3.17 -0.27
C GLY A 220 -5.82 4.46 0.37
N TRP A 221 -6.54 4.34 1.49
CA TRP A 221 -6.98 5.48 2.29
C TRP A 221 -5.78 6.25 2.88
N VAL A 222 -4.78 5.56 3.45
CA VAL A 222 -3.54 6.20 3.95
C VAL A 222 -2.85 7.00 2.85
N ARG A 223 -2.70 6.43 1.64
CA ARG A 223 -2.14 7.15 0.49
C ARG A 223 -2.92 8.43 0.26
N VAL A 224 -4.25 8.36 0.15
CA VAL A 224 -5.07 9.56 -0.17
C VAL A 224 -5.02 10.60 0.96
N ARG A 225 -4.89 10.19 2.22
CA ARG A 225 -4.76 11.12 3.36
C ARG A 225 -3.40 11.81 3.45
N THR A 226 -2.36 11.18 2.92
CA THR A 226 -0.96 11.65 3.05
C THR A 226 -0.35 12.17 1.75
N SER A 227 -1.04 11.95 0.62
CA SER A 227 -0.54 12.23 -0.74
C SER A 227 0.83 11.61 -1.04
N SER A 228 1.15 10.51 -0.34
CA SER A 228 2.45 9.85 -0.34
C SER A 228 2.29 8.34 -0.31
N VAL A 229 3.17 7.62 -1.02
CA VAL A 229 3.26 6.16 -0.93
C VAL A 229 4.11 5.67 0.25
N TYR A 230 5.00 6.50 0.80
CA TYR A 230 5.94 6.05 1.84
C TYR A 230 5.26 5.59 3.14
N PRO A 231 4.20 6.26 3.65
CA PRO A 231 3.47 5.74 4.82
C PRO A 231 2.81 4.38 4.54
N GLY A 232 2.32 4.17 3.32
CA GLY A 232 1.78 2.87 2.89
C GLY A 232 2.86 1.78 2.83
N MET A 233 4.03 2.10 2.28
CA MET A 233 5.19 1.18 2.25
C MET A 233 5.63 0.78 3.67
N LEU A 234 5.70 1.74 4.59
CA LEU A 234 6.05 1.48 5.99
C LEU A 234 5.00 0.61 6.67
N LEU A 235 3.71 0.93 6.50
CA LEU A 235 2.62 0.12 7.05
C LEU A 235 2.68 -1.31 6.54
N HIS A 236 2.80 -1.48 5.23
CA HIS A 236 2.79 -2.78 4.59
C HIS A 236 4.02 -3.61 4.95
N GLY A 237 5.22 -3.01 4.90
CA GLY A 237 6.43 -3.67 5.37
C GLY A 237 6.35 -4.05 6.85
N THR A 238 5.75 -3.21 7.69
CA THR A 238 5.54 -3.53 9.11
C THR A 238 4.59 -4.70 9.28
N PHE A 239 3.48 -4.74 8.53
CA PHE A 239 2.51 -5.83 8.60
C PHE A 239 3.16 -7.17 8.21
N ASN A 240 3.88 -7.22 7.09
CA ASN A 240 4.57 -8.42 6.62
C ASN A 240 5.72 -8.81 7.57
N GLY A 241 6.49 -7.83 8.03
CA GLY A 241 7.60 -8.04 8.94
C GLY A 241 7.17 -8.60 10.29
N VAL A 242 6.07 -8.08 10.87
CA VAL A 242 5.49 -8.62 12.12
C VAL A 242 5.02 -10.05 11.93
N ALA A 243 4.34 -10.37 10.82
CA ALA A 243 3.91 -11.74 10.54
C ALA A 243 5.09 -12.72 10.44
N LEU A 244 6.15 -12.32 9.73
CA LEU A 244 7.37 -13.13 9.60
C LEU A 244 8.13 -13.27 10.93
N LEU A 245 8.28 -12.20 11.70
CA LEU A 245 8.97 -12.27 13.00
C LEU A 245 8.18 -13.10 14.01
N ALA A 246 6.85 -12.99 14.02
CA ALA A 246 5.99 -13.84 14.85
C ALA A 246 6.20 -15.33 14.53
N SER A 247 6.42 -15.68 13.25
CA SER A 247 6.72 -17.06 12.85
C SER A 247 8.01 -17.60 13.48
N VAL A 248 8.98 -16.75 13.81
CA VAL A 248 10.23 -17.19 14.45
C VAL A 248 10.09 -17.28 15.96
N LEU A 249 9.30 -16.38 16.55
CA LEU A 249 9.17 -16.25 18.00
C LEU A 249 8.16 -17.21 18.63
N VAL A 250 7.15 -17.63 17.86
CA VAL A 250 6.04 -18.48 18.35
C VAL A 250 6.16 -19.92 17.86
N ALA A 251 6.92 -20.16 16.78
CA ALA A 251 7.06 -21.49 16.22
C ALA A 251 8.16 -22.29 16.94
N HIS A 252 7.73 -23.17 17.84
CA HIS A 252 8.55 -24.13 18.58
C HIS A 252 8.10 -25.56 18.29
#